data_AF-A0A522FI78-F1
#
_entry.id   AF-A0A522FI78-F1
#
_cell.length_a   1.000
_cell.length_b   1.000
_cell.length_c   1.000
_cell.angle_alpha   90.00
_cell.angle_beta   90.00
_cell.angle_gamma   90.00
#
_symmetry.space_group_name_H-M   'P 1'
#
loop_
_entity.id
_entity.type
_entity.pdbx_description
1 polymer ?
#
loop_
_entity_poly.entity_id
_entity_poly.type
_entity_poly.pdbx_seq_one_letter_code
_entity_poly.pdbx_strand_id
1 'polypeptide(L)'
;MQIEDIKQLAASCGLVIKLRTANLDLWASTLMSCSYVPVAYTNASIEFQWTYQLGHGGDWHDLSFIIFLDNKPIAVWPLSLAKKDNKTILNSHGLPMLPPLFLADCPISACKRIIKNCLDFANKLATANDLSSWECMQLFNNTHGLSYWHAESMSRGATSIIYHEMFVDLSLSMQEIKGHFRKSYKSLITEGTRLWDIGVLNTADESIWNEFRNLHYQVAGRTTRSEQTWRLHLKDIEMQQAFLVYLRNRDGSMVGGGFFNFTRDEGLYAVAAYDRSLFDKPLGHVVQYRAIEELKNRGVRWYKIGVRSYRSENPPPSDKEVSISEFKQGFASHLFPRIALHYPIKQKELLA
;
A
#
# COMPACT_ATOMS: atom_id res chain seq x y z
N MET A 1 16.86 10.18 18.58
CA MET A 1 17.88 9.18 18.22
C MET A 1 18.56 9.68 16.97
N GLN A 2 19.89 9.78 16.96
CA GLN A 2 20.63 10.24 15.78
C GLN A 2 20.78 9.09 14.76
N ILE A 3 21.09 9.42 13.51
CA ILE A 3 21.32 8.42 12.44
C ILE A 3 22.40 7.41 12.83
N GLU A 4 23.44 7.87 13.53
CA GLU A 4 24.55 6.99 13.93
C GLU A 4 24.12 5.95 14.97
N ASP A 5 23.26 6.34 15.92
CA ASP A 5 22.66 5.42 16.89
C ASP A 5 21.86 4.32 16.18
N ILE A 6 21.14 4.66 15.10
CA ILE A 6 20.35 3.71 14.30
C ILE A 6 21.26 2.70 13.60
N LYS A 7 22.36 3.16 13.00
CA LYS A 7 23.33 2.28 12.34
C LYS A 7 24.02 1.35 13.35
N GLN A 8 24.40 1.87 14.51
CA GLN A 8 25.00 1.07 15.58
C GLN A 8 24.00 0.03 16.11
N LEU A 9 22.73 0.42 16.28
CA LEU A 9 21.68 -0.50 16.70
C LEU A 9 21.47 -1.62 15.66
N ALA A 10 21.41 -1.27 14.38
CA ALA A 10 21.31 -2.23 13.27
C ALA A 10 22.51 -3.20 13.26
N ALA A 11 23.73 -2.68 13.39
CA ALA A 11 24.94 -3.49 13.46
C ALA A 11 24.94 -4.44 14.67
N SER A 12 24.44 -3.98 15.84
CA SER A 12 24.30 -4.82 17.04
C SER A 12 23.31 -5.98 16.87
N CYS A 13 22.46 -5.94 15.84
CA CYS A 13 21.54 -7.01 15.45
C CYS A 13 22.06 -7.80 14.25
N GLY A 14 23.28 -7.56 13.78
CA GLY A 14 23.84 -8.22 12.60
C GLY A 14 23.25 -7.74 11.28
N LEU A 15 22.79 -6.49 11.20
CA LEU A 15 22.36 -5.85 9.96
C LEU A 15 23.44 -4.89 9.46
N VAL A 16 23.80 -5.02 8.19
CA VAL A 16 24.60 -4.02 7.45
C VAL A 16 23.63 -3.25 6.57
N ILE A 17 23.55 -1.92 6.75
CA ILE A 17 22.50 -1.12 6.11
C ILE A 17 23.04 0.12 5.41
N LYS A 18 22.27 0.61 4.43
CA LYS A 18 22.29 2.01 3.97
C LYS A 18 20.90 2.61 4.11
N LEU A 19 20.82 3.89 4.47
CA LEU A 19 19.54 4.60 4.55
C LEU A 19 18.99 4.87 3.15
N ARG A 20 17.68 4.63 2.98
CA ARG A 20 16.94 4.95 1.74
C ARG A 20 17.06 6.42 1.35
N THR A 21 16.90 7.32 2.31
CA THR A 21 16.88 8.78 2.10
C THR A 21 18.16 9.32 1.46
N ALA A 22 19.30 8.66 1.66
CA ALA A 22 20.57 9.00 1.02
C ALA A 22 20.89 8.14 -0.23
N ASN A 23 20.04 7.16 -0.57
CA ASN A 23 20.32 6.15 -1.59
C ASN A 23 19.04 5.78 -2.38
N LEU A 24 18.28 6.77 -2.85
CA LEU A 24 16.98 6.57 -3.50
C LEU A 24 17.05 5.70 -4.77
N ASP A 25 18.06 5.92 -5.60
CA ASP A 25 18.25 5.15 -6.85
C ASP A 25 18.63 3.70 -6.55
N LEU A 26 19.51 3.49 -5.56
CA LEU A 26 19.88 2.15 -5.14
C LEU A 26 18.70 1.40 -4.53
N TRP A 27 17.84 2.09 -3.76
CA TRP A 27 16.59 1.50 -3.28
C TRP A 27 15.71 1.07 -4.46
N ALA A 28 15.49 1.95 -5.43
CA ALA A 28 14.65 1.66 -6.59
C ALA A 28 15.19 0.48 -7.40
N SER A 29 16.49 0.44 -7.70
CA SER A 29 17.12 -0.66 -8.44
C SER A 29 17.09 -1.99 -7.67
N THR A 30 17.29 -1.94 -6.35
CA THR A 30 17.20 -3.11 -5.46
C THR A 30 15.78 -3.66 -5.44
N LEU A 31 14.78 -2.77 -5.27
CA LEU A 31 13.36 -3.12 -5.28
C LEU A 31 12.94 -3.77 -6.60
N MET A 32 13.38 -3.25 -7.75
CA MET A 32 13.05 -3.82 -9.06
C MET A 32 13.60 -5.25 -9.28
N SER A 33 14.60 -5.64 -8.48
CA SER A 33 15.21 -6.98 -8.48
C SER A 33 14.50 -7.97 -7.54
N CYS A 34 13.47 -7.54 -6.81
CA CYS A 34 12.61 -8.40 -6.02
C CYS A 34 11.66 -9.22 -6.91
N SER A 35 11.24 -10.39 -6.43
CA SER A 35 10.36 -11.32 -7.15
C SER A 35 8.92 -10.82 -7.32
N TYR A 36 8.50 -9.92 -6.44
CA TYR A 36 7.23 -9.19 -6.48
C TYR A 36 7.49 -7.79 -5.96
N VAL A 37 7.01 -6.77 -6.67
CA VAL A 37 7.23 -5.35 -6.34
C VAL A 37 5.91 -4.70 -5.92
N PRO A 38 5.57 -4.66 -4.61
CA PRO A 38 4.37 -3.97 -4.16
C PRO A 38 4.52 -2.45 -4.28
N VAL A 39 3.42 -1.76 -4.57
CA VAL A 39 3.38 -0.28 -4.67
C VAL A 39 3.88 0.36 -3.38
N ALA A 40 3.53 -0.23 -2.23
CA ALA A 40 3.85 0.29 -0.89
C ALA A 40 5.36 0.44 -0.60
N TYR A 41 6.23 -0.20 -1.38
CA TYR A 41 7.69 -0.13 -1.21
C TYR A 41 8.36 0.88 -2.14
N THR A 42 7.63 1.46 -3.09
CA THR A 42 8.19 2.43 -4.03
C THR A 42 8.58 3.73 -3.33
N ASN A 43 9.58 4.43 -3.86
CA ASN A 43 9.94 5.77 -3.36
C ASN A 43 8.73 6.72 -3.42
N ALA A 44 7.93 6.66 -4.50
CA ALA A 44 6.72 7.45 -4.65
C ALA A 44 5.70 7.20 -3.53
N SER A 45 5.38 5.93 -3.25
CA SER A 45 4.43 5.58 -2.19
C SER A 45 4.95 5.97 -0.80
N ILE A 46 6.23 5.76 -0.52
CA ILE A 46 6.82 6.12 0.78
C ILE A 46 6.79 7.64 0.96
N GLU A 47 7.18 8.40 -0.07
CA GLU A 47 7.18 9.86 -0.05
C GLU A 47 5.77 10.43 0.13
N PHE A 48 4.78 9.85 -0.57
CA PHE A 48 3.38 10.21 -0.42
C PHE A 48 2.90 9.96 1.01
N GLN A 49 3.13 8.77 1.57
CA GLN A 49 2.67 8.43 2.91
C GLN A 49 3.34 9.32 3.96
N TRP A 50 4.65 9.52 3.86
CA TRP A 50 5.37 10.41 4.77
C TRP A 50 4.84 11.85 4.71
N THR A 51 4.69 12.42 3.51
CA THR A 51 4.11 13.76 3.31
C THR A 51 2.68 13.86 3.84
N TYR A 52 1.87 12.83 3.60
CA TYR A 52 0.50 12.75 4.10
C TYR A 52 0.49 12.80 5.64
N GLN A 53 1.36 12.03 6.29
CA GLN A 53 1.42 11.98 7.75
C GLN A 53 1.92 13.29 8.37
N LEU A 54 2.94 13.93 7.77
CA LEU A 54 3.41 15.25 8.21
C LEU A 54 2.27 16.29 8.15
N GLY A 55 1.43 16.24 7.12
CA GLY A 55 0.24 17.08 7.01
C GLY A 55 -0.83 16.85 8.09
N HIS A 56 -0.76 15.72 8.81
CA HIS A 56 -1.65 15.37 9.93
C HIS A 56 -0.96 15.50 11.30
N GLY A 57 0.20 16.15 11.35
CA GLY A 57 0.95 16.41 12.58
C GLY A 57 1.69 15.20 13.15
N GLY A 58 2.38 15.46 14.27
CA GLY A 58 3.36 14.54 14.85
C GLY A 58 4.75 14.72 14.25
N ASP A 59 5.72 14.09 14.88
CA ASP A 59 7.11 14.03 14.43
C ASP A 59 7.35 12.67 13.76
N TRP A 60 7.92 12.65 12.55
CA TRP A 60 8.03 11.46 11.70
C TRP A 60 9.43 11.32 11.12
N HIS A 61 10.09 10.21 11.45
CA HIS A 61 11.45 9.91 11.02
C HIS A 61 11.46 8.71 10.08
N ASP A 62 11.94 8.90 8.85
CA ASP A 62 12.17 7.80 7.91
C ASP A 62 13.45 7.03 8.29
N LEU A 63 13.27 5.75 8.63
CA LEU A 63 14.32 4.80 9.00
C LEU A 63 14.44 3.68 7.97
N SER A 64 13.99 3.89 6.73
CA SER A 64 13.98 2.83 5.72
C SER A 64 15.39 2.39 5.33
N PHE A 65 15.61 1.09 5.21
CA PHE A 65 16.92 0.48 4.99
C PHE A 65 17.03 -0.28 3.66
N ILE A 66 18.19 -0.15 3.03
CA ILE A 66 18.71 -1.12 2.08
C ILE A 66 19.64 -2.04 2.88
N ILE A 67 19.35 -3.34 2.93
CA ILE A 67 20.08 -4.33 3.72
C ILE A 67 21.11 -5.02 2.83
N PHE A 68 22.33 -5.18 3.34
CA PHE A 68 23.47 -5.75 2.64
C PHE A 68 23.93 -7.08 3.22
N LEU A 69 24.44 -7.94 2.34
CA LEU A 69 25.22 -9.12 2.66
C LEU A 69 26.43 -9.15 1.73
N ASP A 70 27.64 -9.27 2.29
CA ASP A 70 28.90 -9.28 1.54
C ASP A 70 29.02 -8.11 0.53
N ASN A 71 28.68 -6.90 1.00
CA ASN A 71 28.65 -5.65 0.23
C ASN A 71 27.67 -5.61 -0.96
N LYS A 72 26.76 -6.59 -1.08
CA LYS A 72 25.68 -6.59 -2.08
C LYS A 72 24.33 -6.29 -1.41
N PRO A 73 23.48 -5.44 -2.01
CA PRO A 73 22.12 -5.24 -1.51
C PRO A 73 21.33 -6.54 -1.69
N ILE A 74 20.58 -6.96 -0.67
CA ILE A 74 19.79 -8.19 -0.67
C ILE A 74 18.32 -7.98 -0.29
N ALA A 75 17.99 -6.84 0.30
CA ALA A 75 16.62 -6.48 0.64
C ALA A 75 16.43 -4.97 0.79
N VAL A 76 15.18 -4.54 0.66
CA VAL A 76 14.70 -3.21 1.05
C VAL A 76 13.68 -3.35 2.18
N TRP A 77 13.70 -2.44 3.16
CA TRP A 77 12.81 -2.51 4.31
C TRP A 77 12.28 -1.12 4.68
N PRO A 78 10.99 -0.82 4.39
CA PRO A 78 10.42 0.48 4.67
C PRO A 78 10.06 0.56 6.15
N LEU A 79 10.60 1.57 6.82
CA LEU A 79 10.48 1.71 8.26
C LEU A 79 10.45 3.19 8.64
N SER A 80 9.67 3.54 9.64
CA SER A 80 9.68 4.84 10.26
C SER A 80 9.33 4.77 11.73
N LEU A 81 9.81 5.77 12.46
CA LEU A 81 9.46 6.01 13.84
C LEU A 81 8.72 7.33 13.92
N ALA A 82 7.53 7.32 14.52
CA ALA A 82 6.70 8.49 14.66
C ALA A 82 6.40 8.78 16.14
N LYS A 83 6.30 10.05 16.50
CA LYS A 83 5.77 10.50 17.79
C LYS A 83 4.56 11.39 17.53
N LYS A 84 3.38 10.89 17.89
CA LYS A 84 2.10 11.57 17.66
C LYS A 84 1.17 11.35 18.84
N ASP A 85 0.51 12.40 19.31
CA ASP A 85 -0.45 12.34 20.43
C ASP A 85 0.14 11.66 21.69
N ASN A 86 1.39 12.01 22.03
CA ASN A 86 2.20 11.40 23.11
C ASN A 86 2.44 9.89 22.99
N LYS A 87 2.20 9.29 21.81
CA LYS A 87 2.50 7.89 21.51
C LYS A 87 3.66 7.81 20.53
N THR A 88 4.62 6.94 20.84
CA THR A 88 5.64 6.53 19.89
C THR A 88 5.13 5.33 19.10
N ILE A 89 5.31 5.34 17.78
CA ILE A 89 4.78 4.34 16.87
C ILE A 89 5.90 3.90 15.93
N LEU A 90 6.20 2.60 15.93
CA LEU A 90 7.07 1.95 14.95
C LEU A 90 6.20 1.43 13.80
N ASN A 91 6.41 1.93 12.58
CA ASN A 91 5.51 1.68 11.45
C ASN A 91 6.22 1.84 10.09
N SER A 92 5.49 1.77 8.98
CA SER A 92 5.98 2.09 7.63
C SER A 92 5.20 3.28 7.08
N HIS A 93 5.57 4.47 7.56
CA HIS A 93 5.05 5.79 7.17
C HIS A 93 3.54 5.91 7.38
N GLY A 94 3.06 5.32 8.48
CA GLY A 94 1.65 5.33 8.87
C GLY A 94 0.83 4.13 8.39
N LEU A 95 1.46 3.20 7.68
CA LEU A 95 1.00 1.82 7.56
C LEU A 95 1.61 0.98 8.68
N PRO A 96 0.99 -0.14 9.13
CA PRO A 96 1.66 -1.12 9.98
C PRO A 96 3.03 -1.49 9.42
N MET A 97 4.01 -1.79 10.29
CA MET A 97 5.37 -2.07 9.84
C MET A 97 5.36 -3.22 8.82
N LEU A 98 5.91 -2.98 7.64
CA LEU A 98 6.01 -3.98 6.59
C LEU A 98 7.28 -4.82 6.79
N PRO A 99 7.32 -6.07 6.31
CA PRO A 99 8.51 -6.90 6.36
C PRO A 99 9.61 -6.37 5.41
N PRO A 100 10.88 -6.80 5.57
CA PRO A 100 11.86 -6.64 4.51
C PRO A 100 11.45 -7.42 3.26
N LEU A 101 11.63 -6.82 2.09
CA LEU A 101 11.41 -7.44 0.79
C LEU A 101 12.76 -7.83 0.19
N PHE A 102 12.92 -9.13 -0.10
CA PHE A 102 14.19 -9.72 -0.54
C PHE A 102 14.30 -9.78 -2.07
N LEU A 103 15.53 -9.73 -2.56
CA LEU A 103 15.85 -10.03 -3.95
C LEU A 103 15.45 -11.46 -4.31
N ALA A 104 15.09 -11.68 -5.58
CA ALA A 104 14.62 -12.98 -6.06
C ALA A 104 15.65 -14.10 -5.93
N ASP A 105 16.94 -13.77 -6.01
CA ASP A 105 18.08 -14.69 -5.93
C ASP A 105 18.69 -14.79 -4.52
N CYS A 106 18.12 -14.11 -3.53
CA CYS A 106 18.63 -14.15 -2.16
C CYS A 106 18.48 -15.56 -1.56
N PRO A 107 19.56 -16.19 -1.05
CA PRO A 107 19.48 -17.53 -0.48
C PRO A 107 18.49 -17.61 0.69
N ILE A 108 17.68 -18.67 0.73
CA ILE A 108 16.65 -18.87 1.78
C ILE A 108 17.25 -18.80 3.19
N SER A 109 18.44 -19.36 3.39
CA SER A 109 19.15 -19.29 4.68
C SER A 109 19.50 -17.85 5.08
N ALA A 110 19.94 -17.03 4.13
CA ALA A 110 20.20 -15.61 4.34
C ALA A 110 18.90 -14.85 4.64
N CYS A 111 17.83 -15.08 3.88
CA CYS A 111 16.50 -14.48 4.15
C CYS A 111 16.03 -14.75 5.58
N LYS A 112 16.06 -16.01 6.02
CA LYS A 112 15.66 -16.40 7.39
C LYS A 112 16.51 -15.72 8.46
N ARG A 113 17.83 -15.65 8.27
CA ARG A 113 18.74 -14.96 9.19
C ARG A 113 18.44 -13.47 9.27
N ILE A 114 18.28 -12.81 8.12
CA ILE A 114 18.01 -11.36 8.09
C ILE A 114 16.63 -11.04 8.68
N ILE A 115 15.61 -11.87 8.46
CA ILE A 115 14.31 -11.71 9.11
C ILE A 115 14.44 -11.72 10.64
N LYS A 116 15.21 -12.66 11.20
CA LYS A 116 15.50 -12.69 12.64
C LYS A 116 16.16 -11.38 13.11
N ASN A 117 17.18 -10.95 12.39
CA ASN A 117 17.92 -9.73 12.69
C ASN A 117 17.03 -8.47 12.61
N CYS A 118 16.14 -8.39 11.61
CA CYS A 118 15.15 -7.31 11.49
C CYS A 118 14.17 -7.30 12.67
N LEU A 119 13.68 -8.46 13.08
CA LEU A 119 12.79 -8.57 14.24
C LEU A 119 13.50 -8.23 15.56
N ASP A 120 14.77 -8.60 15.70
CA ASP A 120 15.61 -8.19 16.83
C ASP A 120 15.83 -6.67 16.85
N PHE A 121 16.11 -6.08 15.68
CA PHE A 121 16.22 -4.64 15.52
C PHE A 121 14.92 -3.92 15.90
N ALA A 122 13.77 -4.37 15.38
CA ALA A 122 12.47 -3.79 15.69
C ALA A 122 12.16 -3.85 17.19
N ASN A 123 12.41 -5.01 17.83
CA ASN A 123 12.25 -5.17 19.27
C ASN A 123 13.16 -4.21 20.07
N LYS A 124 14.47 -4.15 19.76
CA LYS A 124 15.37 -3.25 20.48
C LYS A 124 15.02 -1.78 20.25
N LEU A 125 14.64 -1.41 19.03
CA LEU A 125 14.22 -0.05 18.70
C LEU A 125 12.96 0.33 19.49
N ALA A 126 11.98 -0.58 19.56
CA ALA A 126 10.77 -0.35 20.31
C ALA A 126 11.02 -0.28 21.83
N THR A 127 11.89 -1.14 22.38
CA THR A 127 12.32 -1.04 23.79
C THR A 127 13.06 0.26 24.08
N ALA A 128 13.96 0.71 23.19
CA ALA A 128 14.69 1.97 23.34
C ALA A 128 13.81 3.22 23.27
N ASN A 129 12.54 3.06 22.86
CA ASN A 129 11.55 4.13 22.79
C ASN A 129 10.36 3.89 23.73
N ASP A 130 10.51 3.01 24.72
CA ASP A 130 9.52 2.72 25.77
C ASP A 130 8.16 2.25 25.22
N LEU A 131 8.13 1.54 24.10
CA LEU A 131 6.91 0.92 23.60
C LEU A 131 6.56 -0.29 24.46
N SER A 132 5.27 -0.44 24.80
CA SER A 132 4.73 -1.66 25.43
C SER A 132 4.45 -2.76 24.40
N SER A 133 4.27 -2.39 23.14
CA SER A 133 4.04 -3.30 22.02
C SER A 133 4.33 -2.61 20.70
N TRP A 134 4.49 -3.40 19.64
CA TRP A 134 4.54 -2.90 18.27
C TRP A 134 3.83 -3.87 17.33
N GLU A 135 3.45 -3.36 16.16
CA GLU A 135 2.65 -4.10 15.18
C GLU A 135 3.31 -4.10 13.81
N CYS A 136 3.23 -5.23 13.13
CA CYS A 136 3.61 -5.37 11.74
C CYS A 136 2.55 -6.11 10.95
N MET A 137 2.78 -6.25 9.65
CA MET A 137 1.81 -6.86 8.76
C MET A 137 2.48 -7.74 7.72
N GLN A 138 2.00 -8.98 7.59
CA GLN A 138 2.27 -9.78 6.39
C GLN A 138 1.28 -9.35 5.29
N LEU A 139 1.85 -8.87 4.18
CA LEU A 139 1.13 -8.61 2.94
C LEU A 139 1.27 -9.78 1.96
N PHE A 140 0.39 -9.81 0.97
CA PHE A 140 0.55 -10.65 -0.21
C PHE A 140 1.88 -10.33 -0.91
N ASN A 141 2.64 -11.37 -1.21
CA ASN A 141 3.96 -11.29 -1.85
C ASN A 141 4.04 -12.22 -3.07
N ASN A 142 2.92 -12.46 -3.75
CA ASN A 142 2.82 -13.41 -4.86
C ASN A 142 3.07 -14.87 -4.46
N THR A 143 2.77 -15.23 -3.20
CA THR A 143 2.75 -16.61 -2.71
C THR A 143 1.44 -16.90 -1.97
N HIS A 144 0.99 -18.16 -1.99
CA HIS A 144 -0.24 -18.60 -1.33
C HIS A 144 -0.03 -18.99 0.15
N GLY A 145 1.22 -19.04 0.61
CA GLY A 145 1.59 -19.54 1.94
C GLY A 145 1.93 -18.43 2.95
N LEU A 146 2.16 -18.85 4.19
CA LEU A 146 2.72 -17.98 5.22
C LEU A 146 4.21 -17.73 4.94
N SER A 147 4.66 -16.50 5.15
CA SER A 147 6.05 -16.11 4.91
C SER A 147 6.95 -16.53 6.07
N TYR A 148 8.27 -16.54 5.84
CA TYR A 148 9.23 -16.69 6.93
C TYR A 148 9.15 -15.56 7.97
N TRP A 149 8.72 -14.36 7.57
CA TRP A 149 8.45 -13.26 8.50
C TRP A 149 7.37 -13.69 9.49
N HIS A 150 6.22 -14.17 9.03
CA HIS A 150 5.15 -14.63 9.91
C HIS A 150 5.57 -15.82 10.77
N ALA A 151 6.23 -16.84 10.20
CA ALA A 151 6.66 -18.00 10.98
C ALA A 151 7.60 -17.61 12.13
N GLU A 152 8.59 -16.75 11.86
CA GLU A 152 9.49 -16.23 12.88
C GLU A 152 8.76 -15.34 13.89
N SER A 153 7.79 -14.54 13.43
CA SER A 153 6.94 -13.71 14.29
C SER A 153 6.20 -14.54 15.33
N MET A 154 5.52 -15.59 14.88
CA MET A 154 4.77 -16.49 15.76
C MET A 154 5.69 -17.23 16.73
N SER A 155 6.89 -17.65 16.30
CA SER A 155 7.86 -18.30 17.21
C SER A 155 8.35 -17.38 18.33
N ARG A 156 8.22 -16.06 18.17
CA ARG A 156 8.56 -15.04 19.16
C ARG A 156 7.38 -14.64 20.03
N GLY A 157 6.25 -15.34 19.92
CA GLY A 157 5.05 -15.09 20.73
C GLY A 157 4.18 -13.95 20.23
N ALA A 158 4.32 -13.54 18.96
CA ALA A 158 3.36 -12.62 18.35
C ALA A 158 1.96 -13.24 18.31
N THR A 159 0.93 -12.41 18.46
CA THR A 159 -0.45 -12.79 18.15
C THR A 159 -0.80 -12.31 16.74
N SER A 160 -1.77 -12.96 16.09
CA SER A 160 -2.14 -12.64 14.71
C SER A 160 -3.62 -12.32 14.57
N ILE A 161 -3.93 -11.30 13.77
CA ILE A 161 -5.28 -10.96 13.32
C ILE A 161 -5.31 -11.05 11.80
N ILE A 162 -6.28 -11.80 11.26
CA ILE A 162 -6.42 -11.99 9.81
C ILE A 162 -7.42 -10.96 9.28
N TYR A 163 -6.96 -10.19 8.28
CA TYR A 163 -7.78 -9.38 7.39
C TYR A 163 -7.73 -9.97 5.99
N HIS A 164 -8.56 -9.45 5.09
CA HIS A 164 -8.68 -9.96 3.73
C HIS A 164 -8.46 -8.85 2.71
N GLU A 165 -7.71 -9.14 1.67
CA GLU A 165 -7.45 -8.23 0.56
C GLU A 165 -7.88 -8.87 -0.75
N MET A 166 -8.53 -8.07 -1.60
CA MET A 166 -9.09 -8.49 -2.87
C MET A 166 -8.17 -8.10 -4.01
N PHE A 167 -7.99 -9.03 -4.95
CA PHE A 167 -7.12 -8.88 -6.10
C PHE A 167 -7.79 -9.33 -7.40
N VAL A 168 -7.42 -8.67 -8.50
CA VAL A 168 -7.66 -9.14 -9.86
C VAL A 168 -6.35 -9.68 -10.42
N ASP A 169 -6.36 -10.93 -10.87
CA ASP A 169 -5.26 -11.52 -11.63
C ASP A 169 -5.31 -10.99 -13.06
N LEU A 170 -4.36 -10.13 -13.42
CA LEU A 170 -4.29 -9.51 -14.73
C LEU A 170 -3.49 -10.35 -15.74
N SER A 171 -2.89 -11.46 -15.31
CA SER A 171 -2.27 -12.42 -16.23
C SER A 171 -3.32 -13.16 -17.07
N LEU A 172 -4.53 -13.35 -16.53
CA LEU A 172 -5.69 -13.92 -17.20
C LEU A 172 -6.13 -13.08 -18.41
N SER A 173 -6.76 -13.71 -19.42
CA SER A 173 -7.37 -12.98 -20.53
C SER A 173 -8.51 -12.08 -20.04
N MET A 174 -8.86 -11.03 -20.81
CA MET A 174 -10.01 -10.18 -20.45
C MET A 174 -11.33 -10.95 -20.39
N GLN A 175 -11.46 -12.06 -21.13
CA GLN A 175 -12.64 -12.92 -21.07
C GLN A 175 -12.71 -13.66 -19.72
N GLU A 176 -11.59 -14.23 -19.26
CA GLU A 176 -11.49 -14.92 -17.96
C GLU A 176 -11.69 -13.93 -16.81
N ILE A 177 -11.06 -12.75 -16.86
CA ILE A 177 -11.26 -11.68 -15.87
C ILE A 177 -12.74 -11.31 -15.75
N LYS A 178 -13.41 -11.08 -16.89
CA LYS A 178 -14.87 -10.82 -16.93
C LYS A 178 -15.68 -12.02 -16.43
N GLY A 179 -15.15 -13.23 -16.51
CA GLY A 179 -15.74 -14.44 -15.93
C GLY A 179 -15.95 -14.32 -14.42
N HIS A 180 -15.00 -13.69 -13.72
CA HIS A 180 -15.06 -13.47 -12.27
C HIS A 180 -15.97 -12.33 -11.83
N PHE A 181 -16.38 -11.44 -12.74
CA PHE A 181 -17.23 -10.32 -12.36
C PHE A 181 -18.61 -10.78 -11.88
N ARG A 182 -19.12 -10.11 -10.84
CA ARG A 182 -20.51 -10.25 -10.40
C ARG A 182 -21.43 -10.11 -11.61
N LYS A 183 -22.42 -11.00 -11.75
CA LYS A 183 -23.30 -11.08 -12.92
C LYS A 183 -23.92 -9.71 -13.29
N SER A 184 -24.40 -8.95 -12.31
CA SER A 184 -24.99 -7.62 -12.53
C SER A 184 -24.01 -6.57 -13.02
N TYR A 185 -22.70 -6.72 -12.77
CA TYR A 185 -21.71 -5.71 -13.16
C TYR A 185 -21.50 -5.67 -14.66
N LYS A 186 -21.70 -6.79 -15.36
CA LYS A 186 -21.52 -6.86 -16.83
C LYS A 186 -22.49 -5.92 -17.55
N SER A 187 -23.76 -5.90 -17.14
CA SER A 187 -24.76 -4.98 -17.70
C SER A 187 -24.49 -3.53 -17.28
N LEU A 188 -24.13 -3.30 -16.00
CA LEU A 188 -23.82 -1.96 -15.48
C LEU A 188 -22.61 -1.32 -16.15
N ILE A 189 -21.55 -2.10 -16.42
CA ILE A 189 -20.39 -1.64 -17.19
C ILE A 189 -20.82 -1.27 -18.60
N THR A 190 -21.59 -2.14 -19.27
CA THR A 190 -22.07 -1.89 -20.65
C THR A 190 -22.93 -0.62 -20.73
N GLU A 191 -23.84 -0.44 -19.78
CA GLU A 191 -24.67 0.75 -19.66
C GLU A 191 -23.82 2.00 -19.40
N GLY A 192 -22.93 1.93 -18.41
CA GLY A 192 -22.08 3.04 -18.02
C GLY A 192 -21.12 3.50 -19.13
N THR A 193 -20.57 2.57 -19.91
CA THR A 193 -19.70 2.91 -21.06
C THR A 193 -20.45 3.63 -22.18
N ARG A 194 -21.79 3.52 -22.24
CA ARG A 194 -22.61 4.33 -23.17
C ARG A 194 -23.04 5.66 -22.57
N LEU A 195 -23.10 5.74 -21.24
CA LEU A 195 -23.60 6.91 -20.51
C LEU A 195 -22.52 7.98 -20.31
N TRP A 196 -21.28 7.55 -20.09
CA TRP A 196 -20.16 8.42 -19.72
C TRP A 196 -19.14 8.53 -20.85
N ASP A 197 -18.60 9.73 -21.01
CA ASP A 197 -17.33 9.90 -21.72
C ASP A 197 -16.19 9.52 -20.77
N ILE A 198 -15.28 8.67 -21.24
CA ILE A 198 -14.27 8.00 -20.41
C ILE A 198 -12.89 8.48 -20.86
N GLY A 199 -12.16 9.11 -19.94
CA GLY A 199 -10.79 9.49 -20.16
C GLY A 199 -9.79 8.74 -19.27
N VAL A 200 -8.55 8.68 -19.75
CA VAL A 200 -7.39 8.19 -18.98
C VAL A 200 -6.32 9.28 -19.04
N LEU A 201 -6.02 9.87 -17.90
CA LEU A 201 -4.91 10.78 -17.73
C LEU A 201 -3.66 9.96 -17.40
N ASN A 202 -2.82 9.76 -18.41
CA ASN A 202 -1.56 9.01 -18.32
C ASN A 202 -0.32 9.87 -18.61
N THR A 203 -0.52 11.16 -18.87
CA THR A 203 0.50 12.20 -19.00
C THR A 203 0.05 13.36 -18.12
N ALA A 204 0.96 14.08 -17.47
CA ALA A 204 0.56 15.14 -16.56
C ALA A 204 -0.23 16.25 -17.27
N ASP A 205 -1.45 16.51 -16.79
CA ASP A 205 -2.30 17.63 -17.19
C ASP A 205 -2.89 18.23 -15.91
N GLU A 206 -2.44 19.44 -15.56
CA GLU A 206 -2.89 20.13 -14.35
C GLU A 206 -4.38 20.48 -14.40
N SER A 207 -4.95 20.76 -15.57
CA SER A 207 -6.36 21.14 -15.71
C SER A 207 -7.26 19.96 -15.33
N ILE A 208 -7.04 18.80 -15.96
CA ILE A 208 -7.80 17.58 -15.66
C ILE A 208 -7.55 17.14 -14.21
N TRP A 209 -6.32 17.23 -13.73
CA TRP A 209 -5.99 16.86 -12.36
C TRP A 209 -6.67 17.75 -11.31
N ASN A 210 -6.69 19.06 -11.55
CA ASN A 210 -7.36 20.01 -10.68
C ASN A 210 -8.88 19.81 -10.67
N GLU A 211 -9.48 19.42 -11.80
CA GLU A 211 -10.90 19.04 -11.86
C GLU A 211 -11.18 17.83 -10.96
N PHE A 212 -10.36 16.78 -11.02
CA PHE A 212 -10.49 15.60 -10.15
C PHE A 212 -10.31 15.95 -8.67
N ARG A 213 -9.33 16.79 -8.34
CA ARG A 213 -9.12 17.32 -6.98
C ARG A 213 -10.34 18.09 -6.49
N ASN A 214 -10.94 18.92 -7.34
CA ASN A 214 -12.13 19.70 -7.00
C ASN A 214 -13.34 18.80 -6.78
N LEU A 215 -13.55 17.77 -7.62
CA LEU A 215 -14.58 16.75 -7.40
C LEU A 215 -14.38 16.04 -6.06
N HIS A 216 -13.15 15.64 -5.73
CA HIS A 216 -12.84 15.04 -4.43
C HIS A 216 -13.18 15.98 -3.26
N TYR A 217 -12.86 17.28 -3.37
CA TYR A 217 -13.20 18.27 -2.35
C TYR A 217 -14.71 18.39 -2.16
N GLN A 218 -15.47 18.53 -3.26
CA GLN A 218 -16.93 18.64 -3.24
C GLN A 218 -17.58 17.41 -2.59
N VAL A 219 -17.13 16.21 -2.97
CA VAL A 219 -17.65 14.94 -2.43
C VAL A 219 -17.27 14.74 -0.97
N ALA A 220 -16.09 15.18 -0.54
CA ALA A 220 -15.66 15.07 0.85
C ALA A 220 -16.29 16.13 1.76
N GLY A 221 -16.69 17.28 1.21
CA GLY A 221 -17.20 18.44 1.96
C GLY A 221 -16.13 19.18 2.76
N ARG A 222 -14.86 18.77 2.64
CA ARG A 222 -13.70 19.36 3.32
C ARG A 222 -12.40 19.00 2.61
N THR A 223 -11.36 19.77 2.89
CA THR A 223 -9.98 19.37 2.57
C THR A 223 -9.59 18.17 3.44
N THR A 224 -9.24 17.06 2.80
CA THR A 224 -8.91 15.79 3.49
C THR A 224 -7.41 15.47 3.44
N ARG A 225 -6.63 16.22 2.66
CA ARG A 225 -5.18 16.06 2.50
C ARG A 225 -4.57 17.34 1.95
N SER A 226 -3.27 17.54 2.17
CA SER A 226 -2.56 18.76 1.76
C SER A 226 -2.39 18.87 0.24
N GLU A 227 -2.20 20.09 -0.26
CA GLU A 227 -1.89 20.33 -1.67
C GLU A 227 -0.62 19.59 -2.11
N GLN A 228 0.37 19.48 -1.23
CA GLN A 228 1.61 18.75 -1.50
C GLN A 228 1.36 17.29 -1.89
N THR A 229 0.46 16.59 -1.20
CA THR A 229 0.11 15.20 -1.55
C THR A 229 -0.60 15.09 -2.91
N TRP A 230 -1.39 16.10 -3.30
CA TRP A 230 -1.98 16.16 -4.64
C TRP A 230 -0.93 16.41 -5.73
N ARG A 231 0.10 17.22 -5.45
CA ARG A 231 1.21 17.45 -6.38
C ARG A 231 2.06 16.18 -6.57
N LEU A 232 2.29 15.41 -5.49
CA LEU A 232 3.00 14.12 -5.58
C LEU A 232 2.28 13.14 -6.51
N HIS A 233 0.96 13.01 -6.41
CA HIS A 233 0.20 12.15 -7.32
C HIS A 233 0.26 12.59 -8.79
N LEU A 234 0.25 13.89 -9.09
CA LEU A 234 0.42 14.37 -10.45
C LEU A 234 1.84 14.05 -10.98
N LYS A 235 2.86 14.20 -10.12
CA LYS A 235 4.22 13.78 -10.42
C LYS A 235 4.32 12.27 -10.67
N ASP A 236 3.56 11.44 -9.97
CA ASP A 236 3.52 10.00 -10.24
C ASP A 236 2.96 9.69 -11.64
N ILE A 237 2.01 10.48 -12.14
CA ILE A 237 1.52 10.38 -13.53
C ILE A 237 2.62 10.80 -14.51
N GLU A 238 3.28 11.93 -14.26
CA GLU A 238 4.41 12.42 -15.06
C GLU A 238 5.52 11.36 -15.20
N MET A 239 5.83 10.69 -14.09
CA MET A 239 6.86 9.66 -13.98
C MET A 239 6.41 8.28 -14.50
N GLN A 240 5.21 8.16 -15.08
CA GLN A 240 4.63 6.90 -15.56
C GLN A 240 4.53 5.82 -14.47
N GLN A 241 4.22 6.22 -13.23
CA GLN A 241 4.01 5.34 -12.07
C GLN A 241 2.55 5.36 -11.58
N ALA A 242 1.72 6.20 -12.19
CA ALA A 242 0.30 6.27 -11.92
C ALA A 242 -0.50 6.71 -13.14
N PHE A 243 -1.82 6.56 -13.06
CA PHE A 243 -2.77 7.15 -14.00
C PHE A 243 -4.10 7.46 -13.29
N LEU A 244 -4.89 8.35 -13.87
CA LEU A 244 -6.25 8.64 -13.44
C LEU A 244 -7.23 8.19 -14.52
N VAL A 245 -8.22 7.39 -14.15
CA VAL A 245 -9.42 7.17 -14.98
C VAL A 245 -10.46 8.17 -14.52
N TYR A 246 -11.06 8.92 -15.45
CA TYR A 246 -12.12 9.88 -15.14
C TYR A 246 -13.30 9.73 -16.08
N LEU A 247 -14.48 10.14 -15.60
CA LEU A 247 -15.75 10.08 -16.29
C LEU A 247 -16.33 11.49 -16.42
N ARG A 248 -16.77 11.84 -17.63
CA ARG A 248 -17.51 13.07 -17.91
C ARG A 248 -18.96 12.76 -18.26
N ASN A 249 -19.87 13.64 -17.85
CA ASN A 249 -21.25 13.63 -18.29
C ASN A 249 -21.38 14.27 -19.69
N ARG A 250 -22.62 14.33 -20.22
CA ARG A 250 -22.89 14.92 -21.55
C ARG A 250 -22.57 16.40 -21.65
N ASP A 251 -22.55 17.11 -20.54
CA ASP A 251 -22.22 18.54 -20.47
C ASP A 251 -20.69 18.77 -20.37
N GLY A 252 -19.90 17.69 -20.36
CA GLY A 252 -18.44 17.74 -20.26
C GLY A 252 -17.89 17.82 -18.83
N SER A 253 -18.74 17.87 -17.80
CA SER A 253 -18.32 17.95 -16.40
C SER A 253 -17.83 16.60 -15.87
N MET A 254 -16.70 16.57 -15.14
CA MET A 254 -16.23 15.36 -14.48
C MET A 254 -17.15 14.96 -13.32
N VAL A 255 -17.71 13.75 -13.39
CA VAL A 255 -18.66 13.19 -12.42
C VAL A 255 -18.09 12.01 -11.62
N GLY A 256 -16.94 11.48 -12.02
CA GLY A 256 -16.30 10.38 -11.32
C GLY A 256 -14.86 10.18 -11.74
N GLY A 257 -14.05 9.62 -10.85
CA GLY A 257 -12.68 9.23 -11.17
C GLY A 257 -12.03 8.34 -10.12
N GLY A 258 -11.03 7.60 -10.57
CA GLY A 258 -10.16 6.76 -9.75
C GLY A 258 -8.70 6.96 -10.15
N PHE A 259 -7.85 7.23 -9.16
CA PHE A 259 -6.41 7.33 -9.31
C PHE A 259 -5.76 6.02 -8.89
N PHE A 260 -4.84 5.54 -9.73
CA PHE A 260 -4.21 4.23 -9.61
C PHE A 260 -2.70 4.38 -9.69
N ASN A 261 -1.99 3.92 -8.66
CA ASN A 261 -0.55 3.73 -8.71
C ASN A 261 -0.25 2.32 -9.22
N PHE A 262 0.91 2.12 -9.83
CA PHE A 262 1.33 0.79 -10.25
C PHE A 262 2.85 0.60 -10.25
N THR A 263 3.25 -0.66 -10.21
CA THR A 263 4.60 -1.15 -10.48
C THR A 263 4.52 -2.17 -11.62
N ARG A 264 5.63 -2.84 -11.94
CA ARG A 264 5.60 -4.00 -12.85
C ARG A 264 4.62 -5.09 -12.39
N ASP A 265 4.47 -5.29 -11.08
CA ASP A 265 3.77 -6.47 -10.54
C ASP A 265 2.44 -6.15 -9.86
N GLU A 266 2.25 -4.92 -9.35
CA GLU A 266 1.07 -4.54 -8.56
C GLU A 266 0.48 -3.21 -9.03
N GLY A 267 -0.81 -3.18 -9.30
CA GLY A 267 -1.62 -1.97 -9.40
C GLY A 267 -2.39 -1.75 -8.12
N LEU A 268 -2.56 -0.51 -7.69
CA LEU A 268 -3.22 -0.13 -6.44
C LEU A 268 -4.30 0.92 -6.70
N TYR A 269 -5.51 0.66 -6.21
CA TYR A 269 -6.59 1.64 -6.19
C TYR A 269 -6.40 2.63 -5.03
N ALA A 270 -5.81 3.80 -5.31
CA ALA A 270 -5.31 4.71 -4.28
C ALA A 270 -6.32 5.79 -3.86
N VAL A 271 -6.97 6.46 -4.82
CA VAL A 271 -7.95 7.53 -4.54
C VAL A 271 -9.14 7.42 -5.46
N ALA A 272 -10.31 7.80 -4.98
CA ALA A 272 -11.49 7.92 -5.81
C ALA A 272 -12.41 9.05 -5.35
N ALA A 273 -13.11 9.63 -6.30
CA ALA A 273 -14.17 10.60 -6.05
C ALA A 273 -15.27 10.39 -7.08
N TYR A 274 -16.52 10.40 -6.62
CA TYR A 274 -17.71 10.19 -7.45
C TYR A 274 -18.81 11.11 -6.95
N ASP A 275 -19.49 11.79 -7.87
CA ASP A 275 -20.66 12.59 -7.53
C ASP A 275 -21.74 11.71 -6.88
N ARG A 276 -22.08 12.03 -5.64
CA ARG A 276 -23.01 11.26 -4.82
C ARG A 276 -24.44 11.30 -5.35
N SER A 277 -24.81 12.35 -6.08
CA SER A 277 -26.14 12.48 -6.68
C SER A 277 -26.38 11.47 -7.81
N LEU A 278 -25.31 10.85 -8.32
CA LEU A 278 -25.32 9.91 -9.44
C LEU A 278 -25.00 8.47 -9.02
N PHE A 279 -25.15 8.13 -7.74
CA PHE A 279 -24.85 6.77 -7.24
C PHE A 279 -25.87 5.71 -7.70
N ASP A 280 -27.02 6.13 -8.23
CA ASP A 280 -27.93 5.25 -8.97
C ASP A 280 -27.38 4.85 -10.36
N LYS A 281 -26.31 5.51 -10.82
CA LYS A 281 -25.64 5.26 -12.10
C LYS A 281 -24.32 4.49 -11.92
N PRO A 282 -23.86 3.75 -12.95
CA PRO A 282 -22.70 2.86 -12.83
C PRO A 282 -21.32 3.55 -12.92
N LEU A 283 -21.10 4.64 -12.18
CA LEU A 283 -19.83 5.40 -12.19
C LEU A 283 -18.61 4.54 -11.81
N GLY A 284 -18.63 3.99 -10.59
CA GLY A 284 -17.51 3.19 -10.09
C GLY A 284 -17.28 1.92 -10.90
N HIS A 285 -18.33 1.37 -11.51
CA HIS A 285 -18.21 0.16 -12.33
C HIS A 285 -17.36 0.39 -13.57
N VAL A 286 -17.60 1.52 -14.26
CA VAL A 286 -16.83 1.91 -15.44
C VAL A 286 -15.40 2.24 -15.07
N VAL A 287 -15.17 3.03 -14.01
CA VAL A 287 -13.81 3.38 -13.56
C VAL A 287 -12.99 2.13 -13.24
N GLN A 288 -13.54 1.18 -12.48
CA GLN A 288 -12.84 -0.07 -12.15
C GLN A 288 -12.56 -0.93 -13.38
N TYR A 289 -13.54 -1.07 -14.28
CA TYR A 289 -13.37 -1.84 -15.50
C TYR A 289 -12.26 -1.26 -16.40
N ARG A 290 -12.26 0.07 -16.59
CA ARG A 290 -11.24 0.75 -17.39
C ARG A 290 -9.86 0.71 -16.74
N ALA A 291 -9.78 0.76 -15.41
CA ALA A 291 -8.53 0.57 -14.69
C ALA A 291 -7.96 -0.85 -14.86
N ILE A 292 -8.81 -1.88 -14.85
CA ILE A 292 -8.42 -3.27 -15.15
C ILE A 292 -7.82 -3.37 -16.55
N GLU A 293 -8.48 -2.77 -17.56
CA GLU A 293 -7.98 -2.75 -18.94
C GLU A 293 -6.61 -2.04 -19.03
N GLU A 294 -6.50 -0.87 -18.41
CA GLU A 294 -5.28 -0.06 -18.43
C GLU A 294 -4.09 -0.75 -17.74
N LEU A 295 -4.30 -1.29 -16.54
CA LEU A 295 -3.26 -2.03 -15.81
C LEU A 295 -2.81 -3.28 -16.57
N LYS A 296 -3.76 -4.00 -17.20
CA LYS A 296 -3.44 -5.16 -18.04
C LYS A 296 -2.61 -4.74 -19.25
N ASN A 297 -2.98 -3.67 -19.93
CA ASN A 297 -2.24 -3.15 -21.09
C ASN A 297 -0.82 -2.71 -20.72
N ARG A 298 -0.61 -2.27 -19.48
CA ARG A 298 0.70 -1.94 -18.91
C ARG A 298 1.51 -3.16 -18.47
N GLY A 299 0.97 -4.37 -18.60
CA GLY A 299 1.64 -5.62 -18.22
C GLY A 299 1.70 -5.86 -16.71
N VAL A 300 0.88 -5.16 -15.92
CA VAL A 300 0.80 -5.35 -14.47
C VAL A 300 0.24 -6.74 -14.17
N ARG A 301 0.81 -7.45 -13.21
CA ARG A 301 0.38 -8.83 -12.86
C ARG A 301 -0.86 -8.87 -11.96
N TRP A 302 -0.87 -8.08 -10.90
CA TRP A 302 -1.91 -8.11 -9.89
C TRP A 302 -2.52 -6.73 -9.71
N TYR A 303 -3.84 -6.63 -9.66
CA TYR A 303 -4.51 -5.39 -9.28
C TYR A 303 -5.14 -5.52 -7.90
N LYS A 304 -4.53 -4.84 -6.92
CA LYS A 304 -4.99 -4.72 -5.54
C LYS A 304 -6.13 -3.71 -5.45
N ILE A 305 -7.36 -4.22 -5.44
CA ILE A 305 -8.58 -3.39 -5.46
C ILE A 305 -8.95 -2.86 -4.07
N GLY A 306 -8.49 -3.54 -3.01
CA GLY A 306 -8.59 -3.09 -1.62
C GLY A 306 -9.03 -4.19 -0.64
N VAL A 307 -9.31 -3.79 0.59
CA VAL A 307 -9.70 -4.68 1.69
C VAL A 307 -11.13 -5.20 1.56
N ARG A 308 -11.34 -6.47 1.95
CA ARG A 308 -12.68 -7.03 2.16
C ARG A 308 -12.99 -6.99 3.65
N SER A 309 -13.92 -6.10 4.04
CA SER A 309 -14.30 -5.88 5.44
C SER A 309 -15.46 -6.76 5.86
N TYR A 310 -15.27 -7.56 6.90
CA TYR A 310 -16.33 -8.41 7.47
C TYR A 310 -16.87 -7.82 8.77
N ARG A 311 -18.19 -7.94 9.01
CA ARG A 311 -18.86 -7.43 10.22
C ARG A 311 -18.30 -8.02 11.53
N SER A 312 -17.64 -9.17 11.45
CA SER A 312 -17.01 -9.87 12.58
C SER A 312 -15.61 -9.36 12.91
N GLU A 313 -15.06 -8.40 12.15
CA GLU A 313 -13.78 -7.77 12.48
C GLU A 313 -13.87 -6.96 13.78
N ASN A 314 -12.72 -6.72 14.42
CA ASN A 314 -12.64 -5.94 15.65
C ASN A 314 -11.60 -4.81 15.49
N PRO A 315 -12.00 -3.53 15.59
CA PRO A 315 -13.39 -3.06 15.72
C PRO A 315 -14.23 -3.40 14.47
N PRO A 316 -15.56 -3.50 14.60
CA PRO A 316 -16.42 -3.79 13.47
C PRO A 316 -16.40 -2.63 12.47
N PRO A 317 -16.32 -2.93 11.15
CA PRO A 317 -16.40 -1.90 10.12
C PRO A 317 -17.79 -1.27 10.09
N SER A 318 -17.86 -0.02 9.66
CA SER A 318 -19.12 0.66 9.37
C SER A 318 -19.87 0.00 8.21
N ASP A 319 -21.19 0.20 8.13
CA ASP A 319 -22.00 -0.27 6.99
C ASP A 319 -21.48 0.27 5.65
N LYS A 320 -20.94 1.49 5.67
CA LYS A 320 -20.30 2.10 4.51
C LYS A 320 -19.07 1.33 4.06
N GLU A 321 -18.17 0.95 4.97
CA GLU A 321 -16.98 0.17 4.65
C GLU A 321 -17.33 -1.22 4.13
N VAL A 322 -18.31 -1.89 4.77
CA VAL A 322 -18.83 -3.18 4.30
C VAL A 322 -19.35 -3.06 2.87
N SER A 323 -20.22 -2.08 2.60
CA SER A 323 -20.79 -1.83 1.27
C SER A 323 -19.73 -1.53 0.20
N ILE A 324 -18.74 -0.68 0.51
CA ILE A 324 -17.60 -0.40 -0.38
C ILE A 324 -16.83 -1.69 -0.68
N SER A 325 -16.59 -2.52 0.33
CA SER A 325 -15.85 -3.76 0.16
C SER A 325 -16.61 -4.82 -0.66
N GLU A 326 -17.94 -4.90 -0.50
CA GLU A 326 -18.82 -5.76 -1.31
C GLU A 326 -18.89 -5.32 -2.77
N PHE A 327 -18.87 -4.00 -3.00
CA PHE A 327 -18.77 -3.43 -4.34
C PHE A 327 -17.46 -3.88 -5.01
N LYS A 328 -16.33 -3.66 -4.34
CA LYS A 328 -15.01 -4.06 -4.83
C LYS A 328 -14.90 -5.56 -5.08
N GLN A 329 -15.50 -6.38 -4.22
CA GLN A 329 -15.52 -7.83 -4.37
C GLN A 329 -16.15 -8.28 -5.68
N GLY A 330 -17.09 -7.52 -6.24
CA GLY A 330 -17.71 -7.85 -7.51
C GLY A 330 -16.78 -7.83 -8.72
N PHE A 331 -15.54 -7.32 -8.58
CA PHE A 331 -14.49 -7.38 -9.60
C PHE A 331 -13.38 -8.39 -9.27
N ALA A 332 -13.29 -8.84 -8.02
CA ALA A 332 -12.15 -9.60 -7.53
C ALA A 332 -12.15 -11.02 -8.11
N SER A 333 -10.97 -11.47 -8.55
CA SER A 333 -10.72 -12.87 -8.90
C SER A 333 -10.22 -13.69 -7.71
N HIS A 334 -9.55 -13.01 -6.76
CA HIS A 334 -8.85 -13.65 -5.64
C HIS A 334 -9.07 -12.87 -4.35
N LEU A 335 -9.00 -13.60 -3.23
CA LEU A 335 -8.98 -13.07 -1.87
C LEU A 335 -7.75 -13.64 -1.17
N PHE A 336 -6.85 -12.78 -0.70
CA PHE A 336 -5.64 -13.16 0.01
C PHE A 336 -5.66 -12.67 1.46
N PRO A 337 -5.03 -13.41 2.40
CA PRO A 337 -4.92 -12.97 3.76
C PRO A 337 -3.93 -11.79 3.87
N ARG A 338 -4.32 -10.79 4.66
CA ARG A 338 -3.43 -9.75 5.18
C ARG A 338 -3.38 -9.91 6.69
N ILE A 339 -2.24 -10.32 7.21
CA ILE A 339 -2.14 -10.76 8.61
C ILE A 339 -1.44 -9.66 9.41
N ALA A 340 -2.17 -9.01 10.32
CA ALA A 340 -1.53 -8.17 11.33
C ALA A 340 -0.92 -9.04 12.42
N LEU A 341 0.27 -8.67 12.87
CA LEU A 341 1.04 -9.38 13.87
C LEU A 341 1.37 -8.40 14.99
N HIS A 342 0.95 -8.72 16.21
CA HIS A 342 1.12 -7.88 17.38
C HIS A 342 2.15 -8.49 18.33
N TYR A 343 3.15 -7.70 18.71
CA TYR A 343 4.23 -8.10 19.60
C TYR A 343 4.12 -7.39 20.93
N PRO A 344 3.80 -8.10 22.02
CA PRO A 344 3.96 -7.53 23.34
C PRO A 344 5.45 -7.41 23.65
N ILE A 345 5.90 -6.24 24.07
CA ILE A 345 7.22 -6.08 24.65
C ILE A 345 7.10 -6.49 26.11
N LYS A 346 7.69 -7.64 26.45
CA LYS A 346 7.87 -8.02 27.85
C LYS A 346 8.78 -6.96 28.47
N GLN A 347 8.20 -6.03 29.24
CA GLN A 347 9.00 -5.21 30.14
C GLN A 347 9.82 -6.20 30.99
N LYS A 348 11.13 -5.98 31.10
CA LYS A 348 11.91 -6.66 32.14
C LYS A 348 11.10 -6.50 33.42
N GLU A 349 10.70 -7.62 34.04
CA GLU A 349 10.44 -7.62 35.46
C GLU A 349 11.65 -6.91 36.07
N LEU A 350 11.41 -5.72 36.63
CA LEU A 350 12.36 -5.08 37.49
C LEU A 350 12.69 -6.13 38.53
N LEU A 351 13.87 -6.74 38.40
CA LEU A 351 14.46 -7.58 39.44
C LEU A 351 14.52 -6.68 40.67
N ALA A 352 13.57 -6.90 41.58
CA ALA A 352 13.58 -6.38 42.93
C ALA A 352 14.68 -7.08 43.73
#